data_AF-A0A836SAN3-F1
#
_entry.id   AF-A0A836SAN3-F1
#
_cell.length_a   1.000
_cell.length_b   1.000
_cell.length_c   1.000
_cell.angle_alpha   90.00
_cell.angle_beta   90.00
_cell.angle_gamma   90.00
#
_symmetry.space_group_name_H-M   'P 1'
#
loop_
_entity.id
_entity.type
_entity.pdbx_description
1 polymer ?
#
loop_
_entity_poly.entity_id
_entity_poly.type
_entity_poly.pdbx_seq_one_letter_code
_entity_poly.pdbx_strand_id
1 'polypeptide(L)'
;MMNPVRELINTEKEFRLYFVQTKQYLREKYGVSTIEEVFNSPQKRASFNGNMIVVDKSLKEETKFFFLTHLFGHTIQRYLTPYKELTLYRKLPLEEVREEDEYLKTRLEEMYTHEREASAYAVQLLFDVELSHLHQWLSDYSEFDWKCVRHCLLKGWTPDLLAYAQENYFQPNTALVVPKPIPDIQFSTWEHEHRYAV
;
A
#
# COMPACT_ATOMS: atom_id res chain seq x y z
N MET A 1 22.84 23.09 5.69
CA MET A 1 21.56 23.48 6.31
C MET A 1 20.85 22.20 6.69
N MET A 2 20.62 21.99 7.99
CA MET A 2 19.97 20.78 8.50
C MET A 2 18.48 20.79 8.14
N ASN A 3 17.97 19.64 7.73
CA ASN A 3 16.57 19.42 7.33
C ASN A 3 15.67 19.48 8.58
N PRO A 4 14.66 20.37 8.68
CA PRO A 4 13.81 20.48 9.86
C PRO A 4 12.79 19.34 10.00
N VAL A 5 12.83 18.33 9.11
CA VAL A 5 11.94 17.17 9.13
C VAL A 5 12.60 16.03 9.89
N ARG A 6 12.37 15.97 11.21
CA ARG A 6 12.33 14.77 12.08
C ARG A 6 12.65 15.14 13.54
N GLU A 7 11.69 15.76 14.22
CA GLU A 7 11.61 15.66 15.68
C GLU A 7 11.19 14.24 16.04
N LEU A 8 12.16 13.34 16.09
CA LEU A 8 12.05 11.88 16.18
C LEU A 8 11.59 11.33 17.54
N ILE A 9 11.01 12.15 18.43
CA ILE A 9 10.52 11.69 19.73
C ILE A 9 9.02 11.99 19.88
N ASN A 10 8.22 11.57 18.89
CA ASN A 10 6.89 10.96 19.15
C ASN A 10 6.27 10.24 17.93
N THR A 11 6.82 10.40 16.72
CA THR A 11 6.23 9.93 15.46
C THR A 11 5.92 8.43 15.43
N GLU A 12 6.83 7.55 15.89
CA GLU A 12 6.58 6.10 15.91
C GLU A 12 5.49 5.70 16.92
N LYS A 13 5.38 6.42 18.05
CA LYS A 13 4.31 6.19 19.03
C LYS A 13 2.96 6.64 18.49
N GLU A 14 2.93 7.76 17.77
CA GLU A 14 1.72 8.27 17.10
C GLU A 14 1.26 7.29 16.03
N PHE A 15 2.16 6.86 15.14
CA PHE A 15 1.81 5.86 14.12
C PHE A 15 1.37 4.52 14.74
N ARG A 16 1.92 4.12 15.89
CA ARG A 16 1.41 2.97 16.63
C ARG A 16 -0.05 3.17 17.05
N LEU A 17 -0.40 4.34 17.57
CA LEU A 17 -1.78 4.65 17.96
C LEU A 17 -2.70 4.66 16.74
N TYR A 18 -2.28 5.30 15.64
CA TYR A 18 -3.03 5.32 14.38
C TYR A 18 -3.25 3.91 13.83
N PHE A 19 -2.22 3.07 13.87
CA PHE A 19 -2.31 1.67 13.47
C PHE A 19 -3.32 0.90 14.32
N VAL A 20 -3.25 1.01 15.65
CA VAL A 20 -4.18 0.32 16.56
C VAL A 20 -5.62 0.79 16.36
N GLN A 21 -5.84 2.11 16.31
CA GLN A 21 -7.16 2.71 16.08
C GLN A 21 -7.76 2.25 14.75
N THR A 22 -6.97 2.35 13.68
CA THR A 22 -7.45 2.01 12.32
C THR A 22 -7.71 0.51 12.20
N LYS A 23 -6.84 -0.33 12.75
CA LYS A 23 -7.05 -1.78 12.82
C LYS A 23 -8.36 -2.12 13.53
N GLN A 24 -8.66 -1.46 14.66
CA GLN A 24 -9.90 -1.69 15.39
C GLN A 24 -11.11 -1.26 14.55
N TYR A 25 -11.05 -0.07 13.95
CA TYR A 25 -12.10 0.44 13.07
C TYR A 25 -12.37 -0.52 11.89
N LEU A 26 -11.33 -1.01 11.22
CA LEU A 26 -11.46 -1.96 10.11
C LEU A 26 -12.14 -3.27 10.54
N ARG A 27 -11.80 -3.79 11.73
CA ARG A 27 -12.43 -4.99 12.27
C ARG A 27 -13.92 -4.77 12.55
N GLU A 28 -14.27 -3.65 13.17
CA GLU A 28 -15.63 -3.36 13.61
C GLU A 28 -16.54 -2.93 12.45
N LYS A 29 -16.06 -2.05 11.57
CA LYS A 29 -16.84 -1.47 10.46
C LYS A 29 -16.87 -2.34 9.21
N TYR A 30 -15.82 -3.11 8.95
CA TYR A 30 -15.69 -3.87 7.70
C TYR A 30 -15.45 -5.36 7.89
N GLY A 31 -15.22 -5.86 9.12
CA GLY A 31 -14.89 -7.27 9.34
C GLY A 31 -13.48 -7.67 8.91
N VAL A 32 -12.62 -6.71 8.56
CA VAL A 32 -11.25 -6.97 8.10
C VAL A 32 -10.32 -7.14 9.29
N SER A 33 -9.65 -8.30 9.37
CA SER A 33 -8.67 -8.58 10.42
C SER A 33 -7.27 -8.08 10.04
N THR A 34 -6.50 -7.63 11.02
CA THR A 34 -5.09 -7.25 10.79
C THR A 34 -4.19 -7.96 11.78
N ILE A 35 -3.13 -8.61 11.28
CA ILE A 35 -2.14 -9.31 12.10
C ILE A 35 -0.71 -8.80 11.81
N GLU A 36 0.13 -8.81 12.84
CA GLU A 36 1.56 -8.50 12.73
C GLU A 36 2.34 -9.82 12.86
N GLU A 37 3.03 -10.24 11.81
CA GLU A 37 3.77 -11.50 11.76
C GLU A 37 5.20 -11.30 11.26
N VAL A 38 6.10 -12.26 11.53
CA VAL A 38 7.45 -12.24 10.96
C VAL A 38 7.41 -12.95 9.61
N PHE A 39 7.80 -12.24 8.55
CA PHE A 39 7.95 -12.84 7.23
C PHE A 39 9.32 -13.50 7.09
N ASN A 40 9.34 -14.78 6.71
CA ASN A 40 10.58 -15.52 6.44
C ASN A 40 11.11 -15.29 5.00
N SER A 41 10.66 -14.23 4.33
CA SER A 41 11.12 -13.84 3.00
C SER A 41 11.57 -12.38 3.02
N PRO A 42 12.76 -12.05 2.48
CA PRO A 42 13.22 -10.67 2.40
C PRO A 42 12.38 -9.82 1.43
N GLN A 43 11.64 -10.45 0.52
CA GLN A 43 10.85 -9.79 -0.52
C GLN A 43 9.45 -9.38 -0.04
N LYS A 44 8.90 -10.09 0.95
CA LYS A 44 7.51 -9.95 1.37
C LYS A 44 7.43 -9.23 2.71
N ARG A 45 6.85 -8.04 2.71
CA ARG A 45 6.72 -7.18 3.89
C ARG A 45 5.28 -7.01 4.37
N ALA A 46 4.30 -7.32 3.51
CA ALA A 46 2.89 -7.35 3.84
C ALA A 46 2.14 -8.26 2.86
N SER A 47 0.91 -8.63 3.21
CA SER A 47 0.01 -9.45 2.39
C SER A 47 -1.43 -9.09 2.71
N PHE A 48 -2.33 -9.29 1.76
CA PHE A 48 -3.76 -9.27 2.02
C PHE A 48 -4.46 -10.36 1.18
N ASN A 49 -5.66 -10.71 1.57
CA ASN A 49 -6.52 -11.66 0.83
C ASN A 49 -7.98 -11.18 0.72
N GLY A 50 -8.27 -9.97 1.19
CA GLY A 50 -9.60 -9.34 1.17
C GLY A 50 -10.37 -9.40 2.49
N ASN A 51 -10.08 -10.36 3.39
CA ASN A 51 -10.65 -10.37 4.75
C ASN A 51 -9.58 -10.17 5.83
N MET A 52 -8.31 -10.28 5.47
CA MET A 52 -7.19 -10.15 6.36
C MET A 52 -6.04 -9.38 5.72
N ILE A 53 -5.38 -8.57 6.53
CA ILE A 53 -4.13 -7.86 6.21
C ILE A 53 -3.06 -8.36 7.17
N VAL A 54 -1.93 -8.81 6.63
CA VAL A 54 -0.75 -9.28 7.37
C VAL A 54 0.37 -8.29 7.12
N VAL A 55 0.98 -7.77 8.17
CA VAL A 55 2.09 -6.81 8.07
C VAL A 55 3.32 -7.33 8.81
N ASP A 56 4.50 -7.15 8.24
CA ASP A 56 5.75 -7.58 8.87
C ASP A 56 5.99 -6.82 10.18
N LYS A 57 6.07 -7.57 11.27
CA LYS A 57 6.24 -7.05 12.63
C LYS A 57 7.56 -6.29 12.80
N SER A 58 8.57 -6.58 11.98
CA SER A 58 9.89 -5.94 12.03
C SER A 58 9.94 -4.53 11.42
N LEU A 59 8.89 -4.10 10.73
CA LEU A 59 8.80 -2.78 10.14
C LEU A 59 8.64 -1.68 11.20
N LYS A 60 8.99 -0.44 10.82
CA LYS A 60 8.63 0.77 11.58
C LYS A 60 7.12 0.96 11.60
N GLU A 61 6.58 1.56 12.65
CA GLU A 61 5.14 1.73 12.84
C GLU A 61 4.53 2.61 11.75
N GLU A 62 5.26 3.63 11.28
CA GLU A 62 4.87 4.44 10.11
C GLU A 62 4.67 3.57 8.86
N THR A 63 5.61 2.68 8.56
CA THR A 63 5.53 1.78 7.41
C THR A 63 4.42 0.74 7.59
N LYS A 64 4.20 0.24 8.81
CA LYS A 64 3.07 -0.65 9.09
C LYS A 64 1.73 0.04 8.85
N PHE A 65 1.61 1.30 9.28
CA PHE A 65 0.40 2.09 9.10
C PHE A 65 0.11 2.38 7.63
N PHE A 66 1.15 2.68 6.84
CA PHE A 66 1.01 2.79 5.40
C PHE A 66 0.50 1.48 4.78
N PHE A 67 1.12 0.34 5.07
CA PHE A 67 0.65 -0.94 4.53
C PHE A 67 -0.77 -1.29 4.97
N LEU A 68 -1.15 -1.01 6.22
CA LEU A 68 -2.52 -1.24 6.69
C LEU A 68 -3.54 -0.47 5.84
N THR A 69 -3.32 0.82 5.66
CA THR A 69 -4.26 1.71 4.96
C THR A 69 -4.28 1.44 3.46
N HIS A 70 -3.11 1.30 2.82
CA HIS A 70 -3.00 1.05 1.37
C HIS A 70 -3.54 -0.34 0.98
N LEU A 71 -3.21 -1.40 1.72
CA LEU A 71 -3.73 -2.75 1.45
C LEU A 71 -5.24 -2.88 1.73
N PHE A 72 -5.79 -2.06 2.62
CA PHE A 72 -7.25 -1.94 2.73
C PHE A 72 -7.85 -1.32 1.47
N GLY A 73 -7.20 -0.32 0.87
CA GLY A 73 -7.59 0.21 -0.44
C GLY A 73 -7.66 -0.88 -1.53
N HIS A 74 -6.65 -1.75 -1.60
CA HIS A 74 -6.70 -2.91 -2.50
C HIS A 74 -7.78 -3.94 -2.12
N THR A 75 -8.11 -4.07 -0.84
CA THR A 75 -9.21 -4.92 -0.37
C THR A 75 -10.55 -4.44 -0.94
N ILE A 76 -10.79 -3.12 -0.97
CA ILE A 76 -11.96 -2.52 -1.63
C ILE A 76 -11.93 -2.76 -3.15
N GLN A 77 -10.80 -2.55 -3.81
CA GLN A 77 -10.68 -2.79 -5.26
C GLN A 77 -10.96 -4.23 -5.64
N ARG A 78 -10.46 -5.19 -4.84
CA ARG A 78 -10.71 -6.62 -5.07
C ARG A 78 -12.16 -7.00 -4.89
N TYR A 79 -12.87 -6.33 -3.97
CA TYR A 79 -14.32 -6.50 -3.83
C TYR A 79 -15.07 -5.99 -5.07
N LEU A 80 -14.74 -4.79 -5.54
CA LEU A 80 -15.46 -4.14 -6.65
C LEU A 80 -15.11 -4.71 -8.02
N THR A 81 -13.86 -5.10 -8.22
CA THR A 81 -13.35 -5.66 -9.48
C THR A 81 -12.47 -6.87 -9.19
N PRO A 82 -13.06 -8.05 -8.90
CA PRO A 82 -12.30 -9.26 -8.63
C PRO A 82 -11.33 -9.60 -9.77
N TYR A 83 -10.12 -10.05 -9.42
CA TYR A 83 -9.09 -10.54 -10.34
C TYR A 83 -8.44 -9.49 -11.26
N LYS A 84 -8.79 -8.21 -11.15
CA LYS A 84 -8.15 -7.13 -11.92
C LYS A 84 -6.64 -7.10 -11.66
N GLU A 85 -6.22 -7.24 -10.41
CA GLU A 85 -4.81 -7.27 -9.99
C GLU A 85 -4.04 -8.43 -10.63
N LEU A 86 -4.66 -9.62 -10.73
CA LEU A 86 -4.00 -10.80 -11.32
C LEU A 86 -3.68 -10.59 -12.80
N THR A 87 -4.50 -9.81 -13.49
CA THR A 87 -4.22 -9.43 -14.88
C THR A 87 -3.15 -8.34 -14.92
N LEU A 88 -3.30 -7.26 -14.12
CA LEU A 88 -2.44 -6.07 -14.13
C LEU A 88 -0.97 -6.40 -13.82
N TYR A 89 -0.72 -7.17 -12.76
CA TYR A 89 0.63 -7.47 -12.26
C TYR A 89 1.21 -8.78 -12.78
N ARG A 90 0.57 -9.43 -13.76
CA ARG A 90 1.17 -10.59 -14.42
C ARG A 90 2.50 -10.14 -15.04
N LYS A 91 3.59 -10.87 -14.72
CA LYS A 91 4.96 -10.53 -15.14
C LYS A 91 4.95 -10.09 -16.61
N LEU A 92 5.35 -8.84 -16.82
CA LEU A 92 5.62 -8.34 -18.16
C LEU A 92 6.77 -9.20 -18.73
N PRO A 93 6.71 -9.61 -20.00
CA PRO A 93 7.84 -10.25 -20.67
C PRO A 93 8.93 -9.19 -20.88
N LEU A 94 9.71 -8.89 -19.83
CA LEU A 94 10.73 -7.84 -19.81
C LEU A 94 11.89 -8.12 -20.78
N GLU A 95 12.01 -9.37 -21.25
CA GLU A 95 13.06 -9.78 -22.19
C GLU A 95 12.84 -9.22 -23.60
N GLU A 96 11.63 -8.78 -23.95
CA GLU A 96 11.28 -8.31 -25.31
C GLU A 96 10.83 -6.84 -25.38
N VAL A 97 10.64 -6.17 -24.23
CA VAL A 97 9.94 -4.88 -24.17
C VAL A 97 10.90 -3.76 -23.76
N ARG A 98 11.09 -2.77 -24.64
CA ARG A 98 11.89 -1.56 -24.36
C ARG A 98 11.03 -0.52 -23.63
N GLU A 99 11.64 0.38 -22.85
CA GLU A 99 10.92 1.47 -22.16
C GLU A 99 10.11 2.38 -23.11
N GLU A 100 10.50 2.42 -24.38
CA GLU A 100 9.85 3.17 -25.46
C GLU A 100 8.68 2.44 -26.12
N ASP A 101 8.39 1.20 -25.71
CA ASP A 101 7.23 0.44 -26.17
C ASP A 101 5.92 1.05 -25.62
N GLU A 102 5.03 1.44 -26.52
CA GLU A 102 3.72 2.00 -26.19
C GLU A 102 2.85 1.02 -25.36
N TYR A 103 3.03 -0.29 -25.56
CA TYR A 103 2.36 -1.30 -24.73
C TYR A 103 2.82 -1.21 -23.28
N LEU A 104 4.14 -1.07 -23.04
CA LEU A 104 4.67 -0.94 -21.69
C LEU A 104 4.21 0.36 -21.02
N LYS A 105 4.22 1.47 -21.75
CA LYS A 105 3.75 2.76 -21.24
C LYS A 105 2.29 2.69 -20.83
N THR A 106 1.43 2.22 -21.74
CA THR A 106 0.00 2.03 -21.47
C THR A 106 -0.20 1.15 -20.23
N ARG A 107 0.59 0.07 -20.13
CA ARG A 107 0.46 -0.85 -19.00
C ARG A 107 0.91 -0.23 -17.67
N LEU A 108 2.01 0.51 -17.66
CA LEU A 108 2.46 1.23 -16.48
C LEU A 108 1.46 2.31 -16.06
N GLU A 109 0.81 2.99 -17.00
CA GLU A 109 -0.24 3.97 -16.73
C GLU A 109 -1.49 3.34 -16.11
N GLU A 110 -1.92 2.18 -16.63
CA GLU A 110 -3.02 1.40 -16.04
C GLU A 110 -2.70 0.96 -14.60
N MET A 111 -1.47 0.51 -14.36
CA MET A 111 -1.01 0.09 -13.03
C MET A 111 -0.90 1.28 -12.07
N TYR A 112 -0.38 2.42 -12.53
CA TYR A 112 -0.35 3.64 -11.74
C TYR A 112 -1.76 4.09 -11.34
N THR A 113 -2.69 4.07 -12.30
CA THR A 113 -4.09 4.41 -12.05
C THR A 113 -4.70 3.48 -11.00
N HIS A 114 -4.37 2.18 -11.06
CA HIS A 114 -4.82 1.20 -10.09
C HIS A 114 -4.23 1.45 -8.69
N GLU A 115 -2.93 1.73 -8.56
CA GLU A 115 -2.32 2.09 -7.27
C GLU A 115 -2.91 3.38 -6.70
N ARG A 116 -3.11 4.40 -7.56
CA ARG A 116 -3.73 5.67 -7.15
C ARG A 116 -5.17 5.49 -6.68
N GLU A 117 -5.93 4.58 -7.28
CA GLU A 117 -7.27 4.25 -6.81
C GLU A 117 -7.25 3.54 -5.45
N ALA A 118 -6.31 2.61 -5.21
CA ALA A 118 -6.14 2.00 -3.88
C ALA A 118 -5.84 3.08 -2.83
N SER A 119 -4.92 3.99 -3.15
CA SER A 119 -4.60 5.13 -2.31
C SER A 119 -5.78 6.06 -2.09
N ALA A 120 -6.69 6.23 -3.05
CA ALA A 120 -7.88 7.06 -2.90
C ALA A 120 -8.85 6.52 -1.84
N TYR A 121 -9.00 5.20 -1.76
CA TYR A 121 -9.73 4.56 -0.67
C TYR A 121 -8.98 4.66 0.66
N ALA A 122 -7.65 4.55 0.64
CA ALA A 122 -6.84 4.74 1.84
C ALA A 122 -6.95 6.17 2.40
N VAL A 123 -7.01 7.21 1.54
CA VAL A 123 -7.29 8.58 1.99
C VAL A 123 -8.67 8.65 2.62
N GLN A 124 -9.70 8.11 1.97
CA GLN A 124 -11.04 8.13 2.56
C GLN A 124 -11.06 7.44 3.93
N LEU A 125 -10.34 6.33 4.09
CA LEU A 125 -10.19 5.66 5.38
C LEU A 125 -9.59 6.60 6.44
N LEU A 126 -8.56 7.39 6.10
CA LEU A 126 -8.00 8.38 7.03
C LEU A 126 -9.07 9.38 7.51
N PHE A 127 -9.94 9.82 6.62
CA PHE A 127 -11.03 10.74 6.98
C PHE A 127 -12.03 10.06 7.91
N ASP A 128 -12.37 8.80 7.62
CA ASP A 128 -13.34 8.01 8.40
C ASP A 128 -12.84 7.72 9.83
N VAL A 129 -11.52 7.68 10.05
CA VAL A 129 -10.90 7.49 11.37
C VAL A 129 -10.34 8.78 11.98
N GLU A 130 -10.76 9.95 11.48
CA GLU A 130 -10.38 11.28 12.01
C GLU A 130 -8.87 11.58 11.94
N LEU A 131 -8.18 11.02 10.95
CA LEU A 131 -6.74 11.22 10.67
C LEU A 131 -6.50 12.03 9.38
N SER A 132 -7.38 12.95 9.04
CA SER A 132 -7.31 13.74 7.80
C SER A 132 -6.05 14.63 7.70
N HIS A 133 -5.38 14.93 8.83
CA HIS A 133 -4.10 15.64 8.84
C HIS A 133 -2.96 14.83 8.20
N LEU A 134 -3.12 13.53 8.02
CA LEU A 134 -2.17 12.64 7.34
C LEU A 134 -2.40 12.55 5.82
N HIS A 135 -3.31 13.33 5.24
CA HIS A 135 -3.64 13.27 3.82
C HIS A 135 -2.42 13.52 2.91
N GLN A 136 -1.60 14.54 3.20
CA GLN A 136 -0.38 14.78 2.43
C GLN A 136 0.65 13.66 2.64
N TRP A 137 0.80 13.19 3.89
CA TRP A 137 1.70 12.07 4.21
C TRP A 137 1.36 10.82 3.39
N LEU A 138 0.07 10.46 3.32
CA LEU A 138 -0.36 9.29 2.55
C LEU A 138 -0.14 9.53 1.06
N SER A 139 -0.39 10.73 0.55
CA SER A 139 -0.16 11.06 -0.87
C SER A 139 1.33 10.93 -1.25
N ASP A 140 2.23 11.39 -0.38
CA ASP A 140 3.68 11.28 -0.56
C ASP A 140 4.13 9.81 -0.51
N TYR A 141 3.62 9.03 0.45
CA TYR A 141 3.93 7.61 0.58
C TYR A 141 3.38 6.77 -0.57
N SER A 142 2.18 7.07 -1.08
CA SER A 142 1.61 6.40 -2.25
C SER A 142 2.43 6.60 -3.51
N GLU A 143 2.95 7.81 -3.74
CA GLU A 143 3.84 8.08 -4.87
C GLU A 143 5.21 7.40 -4.69
N PHE A 144 5.71 7.35 -3.46
CA PHE A 144 6.91 6.59 -3.11
C PHE A 144 6.74 5.08 -3.38
N ASP A 145 5.61 4.51 -2.95
CA ASP A 145 5.27 3.10 -3.16
C ASP A 145 5.16 2.75 -4.64
N TRP A 146 4.48 3.59 -5.43
CA TRP A 146 4.42 3.41 -6.89
C TRP A 146 5.81 3.36 -7.52
N LYS A 147 6.73 4.24 -7.14
CA LYS A 147 8.11 4.23 -7.66
C LYS A 147 8.85 2.93 -7.29
N CYS A 148 8.58 2.37 -6.12
CA CYS A 148 9.10 1.06 -5.70
C CYS A 148 8.51 -0.07 -6.56
N VAL A 149 7.19 -0.08 -6.76
CA VAL A 149 6.49 -1.05 -7.62
C VAL A 149 7.02 -0.97 -9.05
N ARG A 150 7.10 0.24 -9.63
CA ARG A 150 7.66 0.46 -10.98
C ARG A 150 9.10 -0.04 -11.08
N HIS A 151 9.94 0.19 -10.07
CA HIS A 151 11.31 -0.33 -10.07
C HIS A 151 11.32 -1.87 -10.08
N CYS A 152 10.54 -2.51 -9.19
CA CYS A 152 10.42 -3.97 -9.17
C CYS A 152 9.96 -4.54 -10.50
N LEU A 153 8.99 -3.89 -11.15
CA LEU A 153 8.46 -4.32 -12.44
C LEU A 153 9.48 -4.21 -13.56
N LEU A 154 10.32 -3.16 -13.58
CA LEU A 154 11.25 -2.92 -14.67
C LEU A 154 12.63 -3.55 -14.46
N LYS A 155 13.08 -3.63 -13.21
CA LYS A 155 14.46 -4.01 -12.86
C LYS A 155 14.53 -5.27 -11.98
N GLY A 156 13.39 -5.77 -11.52
CA GLY A 156 13.33 -6.82 -10.52
C GLY A 156 13.54 -6.29 -9.09
N TRP A 157 13.36 -7.19 -8.12
CA TRP A 157 13.57 -6.88 -6.71
C TRP A 157 15.05 -6.94 -6.32
N THR A 158 15.46 -6.07 -5.39
CA THR A 158 16.81 -6.09 -4.78
C THR A 158 16.71 -6.06 -3.24
N PRO A 159 17.63 -6.73 -2.50
CA PRO A 159 17.60 -6.81 -1.04
C PRO A 159 17.53 -5.49 -0.28
N ASP A 160 18.09 -4.42 -0.85
CA ASP A 160 18.14 -3.09 -0.24
C ASP A 160 17.17 -2.09 -0.88
N LEU A 161 16.18 -2.58 -1.65
CA LEU A 161 15.28 -1.72 -2.41
C LEU A 161 14.63 -0.64 -1.54
N LEU A 162 14.21 -0.97 -0.32
CA LEU A 162 13.57 0.02 0.56
C LEU A 162 14.51 1.15 0.96
N ALA A 163 15.77 0.83 1.29
CA ALA A 163 16.78 1.83 1.64
C ALA A 163 17.14 2.67 0.40
N TYR A 164 17.40 2.03 -0.73
CA TYR A 164 17.66 2.70 -2.00
C TYR A 164 16.50 3.61 -2.40
N ALA A 165 15.27 3.13 -2.33
CA ALA A 165 14.09 3.90 -2.69
C ALA A 165 13.91 5.10 -1.76
N GLN A 166 14.12 4.95 -0.45
CA GLN A 166 13.99 6.08 0.49
C GLN A 166 14.93 7.24 0.13
N GLU A 167 16.14 6.93 -0.33
CA GLU A 167 17.12 7.93 -0.75
C GLU A 167 16.83 8.52 -2.14
N ASN A 168 16.25 7.73 -3.04
CA ASN A 168 16.17 8.09 -4.47
C ASN A 168 14.76 8.47 -4.96
N TYR A 169 13.70 8.00 -4.29
CA TYR A 169 12.32 8.09 -4.78
C TYR A 169 11.39 8.88 -3.89
N PHE A 170 11.66 8.94 -2.57
CA PHE A 170 10.81 9.69 -1.66
C PHE A 170 10.86 11.18 -2.02
N GLN A 171 9.68 11.74 -2.26
CA GLN A 171 9.50 13.16 -2.58
C GLN A 171 8.36 13.69 -1.72
N PRO A 172 8.60 14.70 -0.87
CA PRO A 172 7.53 15.32 -0.11
C PRO A 172 6.70 16.26 -1.01
N ASN A 173 5.47 16.53 -0.60
CA ASN A 173 4.53 17.44 -1.27
C ASN A 173 4.16 17.02 -2.70
N THR A 174 3.89 15.74 -2.91
CA THR A 174 3.35 15.23 -4.17
C THR A 174 1.89 15.68 -4.35
N ALA A 175 1.35 15.46 -5.56
CA ALA A 175 -0.03 15.77 -5.85
C ALA A 175 -0.99 14.97 -4.95
N LEU A 176 -1.85 15.69 -4.24
CA LEU A 176 -2.83 15.10 -3.33
C LEU A 176 -3.65 14.03 -4.03
N VAL A 177 -3.75 12.87 -3.40
CA VAL A 177 -4.69 11.82 -3.78
C VAL A 177 -6.11 12.32 -3.51
N VAL A 178 -6.99 12.28 -4.51
CA VAL A 178 -8.39 12.64 -4.31
C VAL A 178 -9.08 11.47 -3.58
N PRO A 179 -9.73 11.68 -2.42
CA PRO A 179 -10.41 10.62 -1.70
C PRO A 179 -11.55 10.02 -2.54
N LYS A 180 -11.74 8.71 -2.40
CA LYS A 180 -12.85 7.98 -3.04
C LYS A 180 -13.72 7.33 -1.96
N PRO A 181 -15.06 7.53 -1.99
CA PRO A 181 -15.97 6.95 -1.01
C PRO A 181 -15.81 5.43 -0.90
N ILE A 182 -15.67 4.93 0.33
CA ILE A 182 -15.67 3.50 0.61
C ILE A 182 -17.13 3.02 0.64
N PRO A 183 -17.51 1.98 -0.13
CA PRO A 183 -18.87 1.48 -0.13
C PRO A 183 -19.23 0.86 1.23
N ASP A 184 -20.51 0.90 1.59
CA ASP A 184 -20.99 0.27 2.83
C ASP A 184 -21.03 -1.25 2.64
N ILE A 185 -19.93 -1.91 3.01
CA ILE A 185 -19.72 -3.34 2.82
C ILE A 185 -19.19 -3.99 4.10
N GLN A 186 -19.47 -5.27 4.25
CA GLN A 186 -18.95 -6.10 5.34
C GLN A 186 -18.25 -7.31 4.73
N PHE A 187 -16.95 -7.43 4.98
CA PHE A 187 -16.17 -8.61 4.63
C PHE A 187 -16.42 -9.64 5.74
N SER A 188 -17.50 -10.41 5.63
CA SER A 188 -17.71 -11.56 6.51
C SER A 188 -16.50 -12.49 6.44
N THR A 189 -16.14 -13.10 7.57
CA THR A 189 -15.05 -14.08 7.71
C THR A 189 -15.06 -15.07 6.55
N TRP A 190 -14.22 -14.83 5.55
CA TRP A 190 -13.89 -15.81 4.54
C TRP A 190 -13.31 -17.03 5.26
N GLU A 191 -14.12 -18.08 5.38
CA GLU A 191 -13.64 -19.41 5.72
C GLU A 191 -12.68 -19.87 4.61
N HIS A 192 -11.64 -20.59 5.04
CA HIS A 192 -10.53 -21.10 4.26
C HIS A 192 -10.81 -21.43 2.78
N GLU A 193 -9.92 -20.93 1.92
CA GLU A 193 -9.44 -21.47 0.62
C GLU A 193 -9.17 -20.23 -0.25
N HIS A 194 -7.95 -19.72 -0.39
CA HIS A 194 -6.90 -20.33 -1.19
C HIS A 194 -5.55 -19.72 -0.81
N ARG A 195 -4.55 -20.59 -0.66
CA ARG A 195 -3.14 -20.21 -0.67
C ARG A 195 -2.81 -19.68 -2.06
N TYR A 196 -2.51 -18.41 -2.19
CA TYR A 196 -1.69 -17.93 -3.30
C TYR A 196 -0.43 -17.31 -2.71
N ALA A 197 0.63 -18.10 -2.77
CA ALA A 197 1.98 -17.62 -2.69
C ALA A 197 2.21 -16.60 -3.82
N VAL A 198 2.74 -15.45 -3.44
CA VAL A 198 3.70 -14.71 -4.26
C VAL A 198 4.96 -14.64 -3.43
#